data_AF-A0AAD6KA24-F1
#
_entry.id   AF-A0AAD6KA24-F1
#
_cell.length_a   1.000
_cell.length_b   1.000
_cell.length_c   1.000
_cell.angle_alpha   90.00
_cell.angle_beta   90.00
_cell.angle_gamma   90.00
#
_symmetry.space_group_name_H-M   'P 1'
#
loop_
_entity.id
_entity.type
_entity.pdbx_description
1 polymer ?
#
loop_
_entity_poly.entity_id
_entity_poly.type
_entity_poly.pdbx_seq_one_letter_code
_entity_poly.pdbx_strand_id
1 'polypeptide(L)'
;MKTIWILVLVVFYNGISLNGVATNVPARPPFVSIGALLSFNSTIGKVAKVAIQAAVDDVNSDPSILGGTKLRIAMSADKSGFLGIIEALKFMETDTVAIVGPQSSVTAHAISFVANELQIPLLSYSSTDPALSSPQFPFFVMTARNDLYQMAAIAEIVDYYGWKEVIAIFGDDDYGRNGIAALGDKLAERRCKISFKAPLTPAATREEITDLLIKVALTESRILVVHTFSSWGPVVFSVAQYLGMMGPGYVWITTNWLSTLLETDSPLPAGTLDDIQGVLTLRMYTPDSELKRKFVSRWSTLTSGTTAYGSNPMGLSTYGLYAYDTVWLLAHAINAFFDQGGNISFSNDSRLAALRGGSLHLDALNIFNGGNLLRQNILQVNMTGVTGKVKFNPDGNLIHPAYDIINVIGNGIRRIGYWSNYSGLSVVPPETLYSRPPNRSSSSQKLHGVIWPGQTAQKPRGWVFPENGRHLRIAVPSRVSYCEFVSQVPGTDKFAGYCIDVFTAAINLLPYAVPYKLIPYGDGVTNPSCTELVQLITAGVSVLKQKLYRFSKVQWFFVVYSVSSFI
;
A
#
# COMPACT_ATOMS: atom_id res chain seq x y z
N MET A 1 48.37 84.94 -39.72
CA MET A 1 47.26 85.27 -38.80
C MET A 1 46.22 84.17 -38.92
N LYS A 2 45.86 83.58 -37.77
CA LYS A 2 45.14 82.31 -37.61
C LYS A 2 43.63 82.48 -37.80
N THR A 3 42.98 81.51 -38.44
CA THR A 3 41.60 81.13 -38.14
C THR A 3 41.45 79.62 -38.34
N ILE A 4 41.38 78.92 -37.21
CA ILE A 4 41.13 77.48 -37.07
C ILE A 4 39.62 77.30 -36.92
N TRP A 5 39.02 76.42 -37.72
CA TRP A 5 37.67 75.88 -37.48
C TRP A 5 37.79 74.49 -36.88
N ILE A 6 37.28 74.31 -35.66
CA ILE A 6 37.11 73.02 -34.98
C ILE A 6 35.63 72.88 -34.59
N LEU A 7 35.09 71.69 -34.86
CA LEU A 7 33.79 71.17 -34.42
C LEU A 7 33.58 71.28 -32.91
N VAL A 8 32.35 71.61 -32.49
CA VAL A 8 31.78 71.13 -31.22
C VAL A 8 30.30 70.75 -31.41
N LEU A 9 29.99 69.51 -31.01
CA LEU A 9 28.67 68.91 -30.82
C LEU A 9 27.81 69.68 -29.81
N VAL A 10 26.54 69.92 -30.14
CA VAL A 10 25.48 70.12 -29.15
C VAL A 10 24.32 69.19 -29.49
N VAL A 11 24.17 68.17 -28.65
CA VAL A 11 23.04 67.23 -28.61
C VAL A 11 21.85 67.97 -27.98
N PHE A 12 20.78 68.20 -28.75
CA PHE A 12 19.50 68.62 -28.20
C PHE A 12 18.63 67.41 -27.88
N TYR A 13 18.37 67.26 -26.58
CA TYR A 13 17.33 66.43 -25.98
C TYR A 13 15.96 66.71 -26.61
N ASN A 14 15.31 65.68 -27.15
CA ASN A 14 13.86 65.63 -27.27
C ASN A 14 13.39 64.31 -26.68
N GLY A 15 12.73 64.41 -25.51
CA GLY A 15 12.19 63.30 -24.76
C GLY A 15 10.98 62.70 -25.48
N ILE A 16 11.14 61.47 -25.95
CA ILE A 16 10.02 60.56 -26.18
C ILE A 16 9.89 59.76 -24.88
N SER A 17 8.85 60.06 -24.10
CA SER A 17 8.45 59.22 -22.97
C SER A 17 7.99 57.87 -23.50
N LEU A 18 8.88 56.89 -23.49
CA LEU A 18 8.47 55.49 -23.46
C LEU A 18 7.75 55.26 -22.14
N ASN A 19 6.43 55.18 -22.20
CA ASN A 19 5.62 54.56 -21.16
C ASN A 19 6.08 53.10 -21.06
N GLY A 20 7.09 52.87 -20.24
CA GLY A 20 7.41 51.54 -19.74
C GLY A 20 6.19 51.05 -18.99
N VAL A 21 5.52 50.05 -19.55
CA VAL A 21 4.56 49.23 -18.83
C VAL A 21 5.38 48.56 -17.73
N ALA A 22 5.45 49.20 -16.56
CA ALA A 22 5.84 48.54 -15.34
C ALA A 22 4.77 47.49 -15.09
N THR A 23 5.07 46.25 -15.49
CA THR A 23 4.36 45.10 -14.95
C THR A 23 4.57 45.16 -13.45
N ASN A 24 3.57 45.67 -12.71
CA ASN A 24 3.50 45.54 -11.27
C ASN A 24 3.46 44.03 -10.98
N VAL A 25 4.64 43.41 -10.85
CA VAL A 25 4.74 42.08 -10.26
C VAL A 25 4.18 42.25 -8.85
N PRO A 26 3.07 41.58 -8.50
CA PRO A 26 2.51 41.70 -7.16
C PRO A 26 3.61 41.44 -6.14
N ALA A 27 3.80 42.37 -5.20
CA ALA A 27 4.76 42.18 -4.14
C ALA A 27 4.41 40.87 -3.40
N ARG A 28 5.38 39.95 -3.33
CA ARG A 28 5.16 38.67 -2.66
C ARG A 28 4.75 38.91 -1.20
N PRO A 29 3.76 38.17 -0.67
CA PRO A 29 3.31 38.38 0.71
C PRO A 29 4.45 38.04 1.69
N PRO A 30 4.51 38.68 2.87
CA PRO A 30 5.54 38.38 3.86
C PRO A 30 5.40 36.96 4.44
N PHE A 31 4.17 36.42 4.47
CA PHE A 31 3.88 35.10 5.01
C PHE A 31 2.87 34.35 4.13
N VAL A 32 2.97 33.02 4.11
CA VAL A 32 1.97 32.11 3.54
C VAL A 32 1.58 31.08 4.59
N SER A 33 0.28 30.89 4.81
CA SER A 33 -0.22 29.94 5.81
C SER A 33 -0.58 28.60 5.17
N ILE A 34 -0.08 27.52 5.76
CA ILE A 34 -0.45 26.14 5.42
C ILE A 34 -0.99 25.44 6.66
N GLY A 35 -1.91 24.50 6.45
CA GLY A 35 -2.42 23.62 7.50
C GLY A 35 -1.66 22.30 7.52
N ALA A 36 -1.66 21.61 8.65
CA ALA A 36 -1.30 20.21 8.71
C ALA A 36 -2.23 19.43 9.63
N LEU A 37 -2.73 18.30 9.11
CA LEU A 37 -3.72 17.45 9.78
C LEU A 37 -3.15 16.05 9.97
N LEU A 38 -2.76 15.72 11.21
CA LEU A 38 -2.06 14.48 11.53
C LEU A 38 -2.34 14.01 12.96
N SER A 39 -2.24 12.70 13.22
CA SER A 39 -2.56 12.15 14.52
C SER A 39 -1.35 12.13 15.44
N PHE A 40 -1.24 13.13 16.34
CA PHE A 40 -0.06 13.35 17.20
C PHE A 40 0.33 12.17 18.09
N ASN A 41 -0.59 11.26 18.38
CA ASN A 41 -0.34 10.11 19.25
C ASN A 41 -0.06 8.81 18.48
N SER A 42 -0.20 8.81 17.16
CA SER A 42 0.05 7.62 16.32
C SER A 42 1.55 7.44 16.00
N THR A 43 1.96 6.21 15.67
CA THR A 43 3.33 5.89 15.22
C THR A 43 3.79 6.79 14.06
N ILE A 44 2.90 7.07 13.09
CA ILE A 44 3.20 7.91 11.93
C ILE A 44 3.22 9.39 12.32
N GLY A 45 2.20 9.87 13.04
CA GLY A 45 2.02 11.29 13.30
C GLY A 45 3.04 11.87 14.30
N LYS A 46 3.55 11.07 15.25
CA LYS A 46 4.65 11.51 16.13
C LYS A 46 5.90 11.90 15.32
N VAL A 47 6.29 11.04 14.38
CA VAL A 47 7.44 11.25 13.50
C VAL A 47 7.15 12.40 12.53
N ALA A 48 5.98 12.38 11.90
CA ALA A 48 5.63 13.39 10.91
C ALA A 48 5.55 14.81 11.49
N LYS A 49 5.07 14.98 12.73
CA LYS A 49 5.02 16.28 13.40
C LYS A 49 6.41 16.93 13.47
N VAL A 50 7.41 16.18 13.92
CA VAL A 50 8.80 16.65 14.02
C VAL A 50 9.39 16.92 12.63
N ALA A 51 9.14 16.01 11.68
CA ALA A 51 9.65 16.14 10.32
C ALA A 51 9.07 17.35 9.56
N ILE A 52 7.76 17.58 9.68
CA ILE A 52 7.08 18.73 9.07
C ILE A 52 7.61 20.03 9.67
N GLN A 53 7.76 20.11 11.00
CA GLN A 53 8.30 21.30 11.64
C GLN A 53 9.74 21.58 11.18
N ALA A 54 10.59 20.56 11.17
CA ALA A 54 11.97 20.69 10.70
C ALA A 54 12.04 21.15 9.23
N ALA A 55 11.12 20.67 8.37
CA ALA A 55 11.05 21.12 6.99
C ALA A 55 10.63 22.58 6.86
N VAL A 56 9.66 23.05 7.65
CA VAL A 56 9.26 24.47 7.67
C VAL A 56 10.42 25.35 8.11
N ASP A 57 11.17 24.94 9.14
CA ASP A 57 12.32 25.69 9.64
C ASP A 57 13.45 25.73 8.60
N ASP A 58 13.74 24.60 7.95
CA ASP A 58 14.77 24.51 6.91
C ASP A 58 14.36 25.34 5.66
N VAL A 59 13.10 25.27 5.20
CA VAL A 59 12.56 26.09 4.10
C VAL A 59 12.67 27.58 4.42
N ASN A 60 12.28 27.98 5.63
CA ASN A 60 12.35 29.39 6.05
C ASN A 60 13.78 29.92 6.21
N SER A 61 14.76 29.02 6.34
CA SER A 61 16.17 29.38 6.48
C SER A 61 16.91 29.43 5.14
N ASP A 62 16.33 28.87 4.08
CA ASP A 62 16.91 28.87 2.74
C ASP A 62 16.48 30.13 1.96
N PRO A 63 17.40 31.07 1.66
CA PRO A 63 17.05 32.28 0.92
C PRO A 63 16.76 32.03 -0.57
N SER A 64 17.09 30.84 -1.09
CA SER A 64 16.88 30.49 -2.51
C SER A 64 15.43 30.11 -2.83
N ILE A 65 14.61 29.84 -1.80
CA ILE A 65 13.21 29.46 -1.95
C ILE A 65 12.29 30.53 -1.37
N LEU A 66 11.10 30.70 -1.97
CA LEU A 66 10.05 31.64 -1.55
C LEU A 66 10.43 33.14 -1.57
N GLY A 67 11.66 33.53 -1.92
CA GLY A 67 12.03 34.91 -2.25
C GLY A 67 11.75 35.92 -1.13
N GLY A 68 11.98 35.50 0.12
CA GLY A 68 11.75 36.33 1.32
C GLY A 68 10.40 36.10 2.01
N THR A 69 9.45 35.44 1.35
CA THR A 69 8.19 35.00 1.95
C THR A 69 8.42 33.85 2.92
N LYS A 70 7.88 33.94 4.14
CA LYS A 70 7.99 32.90 5.17
C LYS A 70 6.78 31.95 5.15
N LEU A 71 7.03 30.66 5.32
CA LEU A 71 5.99 29.65 5.48
C LEU A 71 5.56 29.55 6.96
N ARG A 72 4.27 29.69 7.22
CA ARG A 72 3.66 29.51 8.54
C ARG A 72 2.80 28.26 8.53
N ILE A 73 3.00 27.39 9.51
CA ILE A 73 2.23 26.15 9.64
C ILE A 73 1.35 26.18 10.90
N ALA A 74 0.10 25.80 10.74
CA ALA A 74 -0.81 25.49 11.84
C ALA A 74 -1.09 23.98 11.83
N MET A 75 -0.83 23.29 12.95
CA MET A 75 -1.03 21.84 13.06
C MET A 75 -2.24 21.52 13.94
N SER A 76 -3.09 20.61 13.50
CA SER A 76 -4.19 20.06 14.31
C SER A 76 -4.13 18.53 14.37
N ALA A 77 -4.62 18.00 15.50
CA ALA A 77 -4.62 16.57 15.76
C ALA A 77 -5.75 15.89 15.00
N ASP A 78 -5.40 15.04 14.04
CA ASP A 78 -6.35 14.13 13.39
C ASP A 78 -6.77 13.05 14.40
N LYS A 79 -8.04 13.11 14.83
CA LYS A 79 -8.68 12.08 15.67
C LYS A 79 -9.34 10.97 14.83
N SER A 80 -9.10 10.95 13.52
CA SER A 80 -9.72 10.09 12.51
C SER A 80 -11.24 10.26 12.40
N GLY A 81 -11.79 9.93 11.23
CA GLY A 81 -13.24 9.99 10.98
C GLY A 81 -13.80 11.41 11.16
N PHE A 82 -14.96 11.52 11.81
CA PHE A 82 -15.72 12.77 11.93
C PHE A 82 -14.91 13.93 12.53
N LEU A 83 -14.15 13.69 13.60
CA LEU A 83 -13.38 14.75 14.24
C LEU A 83 -12.24 15.25 13.35
N GLY A 84 -11.64 14.38 12.54
CA GLY A 84 -10.65 14.77 11.53
C GLY A 84 -11.24 15.70 10.47
N ILE A 85 -12.50 15.47 10.07
CA ILE A 85 -13.23 16.33 9.13
C ILE A 85 -13.41 17.74 9.73
N ILE A 86 -13.88 17.83 10.97
CA ILE A 86 -14.09 19.13 11.65
C ILE A 86 -12.78 19.92 11.74
N GLU A 87 -11.67 19.27 12.08
CA GLU A 87 -10.37 19.95 12.13
C GLU A 87 -9.87 20.38 10.73
N ALA A 88 -10.17 19.61 9.68
CA ALA A 88 -9.88 20.04 8.31
C ALA A 88 -10.67 21.29 7.92
N LEU A 89 -11.97 21.33 8.25
CA LEU A 89 -12.85 22.47 7.96
C LEU A 89 -12.33 23.76 8.61
N LYS A 90 -11.84 23.69 9.86
CA LYS A 90 -11.22 24.85 10.52
C LYS A 90 -10.05 25.44 9.75
N PHE A 91 -9.24 24.62 9.07
CA PHE A 91 -8.18 25.16 8.21
C PHE A 91 -8.77 25.84 6.97
N MET A 92 -9.84 25.29 6.41
CA MET A 92 -10.53 25.83 5.23
C MET A 92 -11.36 27.10 5.53
N GLU A 93 -11.63 27.39 6.81
CA GLU A 93 -12.20 28.67 7.28
C GLU A 93 -11.16 29.80 7.38
N THR A 94 -9.87 29.47 7.23
CA THR A 94 -8.76 30.44 7.33
C THR A 94 -8.08 30.68 5.99
N ASP A 95 -7.16 31.64 5.93
CA ASP A 95 -6.33 31.93 4.74
C ASP A 95 -5.24 30.87 4.48
N THR A 96 -5.60 29.58 4.63
CA THR A 96 -4.74 28.43 4.37
C THR A 96 -4.76 28.09 2.89
N VAL A 97 -3.59 28.10 2.24
CA VAL A 97 -3.51 27.86 0.78
C VAL A 97 -3.41 26.38 0.41
N ALA A 98 -3.03 25.52 1.36
CA ALA A 98 -2.92 24.06 1.20
C ALA A 98 -2.84 23.38 2.57
N ILE A 99 -3.21 22.09 2.62
CA ILE A 99 -3.15 21.27 3.83
C ILE A 99 -2.21 20.08 3.61
N VAL A 100 -1.23 19.91 4.50
CA VAL A 100 -0.37 18.73 4.56
C VAL A 100 -1.07 17.66 5.40
N GLY A 101 -1.52 16.60 4.74
CA GLY A 101 -2.44 15.61 5.30
C GLY A 101 -3.73 15.50 4.47
N PRO A 102 -4.75 14.79 4.97
CA PRO A 102 -4.84 14.21 6.30
C PRO A 102 -3.97 12.95 6.42
N GLN A 103 -3.79 12.47 7.65
CA GLN A 103 -3.02 11.25 7.87
C GLN A 103 -3.82 9.99 7.50
N SER A 104 -5.11 9.95 7.84
CA SER A 104 -6.00 8.82 7.58
C SER A 104 -6.67 8.89 6.21
N SER A 105 -6.63 7.79 5.46
CA SER A 105 -7.34 7.66 4.18
C SER A 105 -8.86 7.78 4.31
N VAL A 106 -9.43 7.35 5.45
CA VAL A 106 -10.87 7.52 5.73
C VAL A 106 -11.22 9.00 5.85
N THR A 107 -10.40 9.77 6.56
CA THR A 107 -10.56 11.23 6.64
C THR A 107 -10.34 11.86 5.27
N ALA A 108 -9.33 11.41 4.50
CA ALA A 108 -9.03 11.91 3.16
C ALA A 108 -10.22 11.78 2.20
N HIS A 109 -10.88 10.62 2.16
CA HIS A 109 -12.06 10.42 1.32
C HIS A 109 -13.17 11.42 1.66
N ALA A 110 -13.42 11.63 2.95
CA ALA A 110 -14.47 12.52 3.40
C ALA A 110 -14.17 14.00 3.08
N ILE A 111 -12.95 14.46 3.33
CA ILE A 111 -12.60 15.89 3.14
C ILE A 111 -12.25 16.25 1.69
N SER A 112 -11.93 15.27 0.83
CA SER A 112 -11.55 15.54 -0.56
C SER A 112 -12.68 16.18 -1.36
N PHE A 113 -13.94 15.82 -1.08
CA PHE A 113 -15.09 16.50 -1.69
C PHE A 113 -15.15 17.98 -1.32
N VAL A 114 -14.90 18.32 -0.05
CA VAL A 114 -14.89 19.72 0.40
C VAL A 114 -13.70 20.47 -0.20
N ALA A 115 -12.52 19.85 -0.20
CA ALA A 115 -11.31 20.42 -0.81
C ALA A 115 -11.48 20.71 -2.30
N ASN A 116 -12.25 19.89 -3.03
CA ASN A 116 -12.58 20.14 -4.42
C ASN A 116 -13.43 21.39 -4.60
N GLU A 117 -14.48 21.55 -3.79
CA GLU A 117 -15.38 22.71 -3.85
C GLU A 117 -14.63 23.99 -3.47
N LEU A 118 -13.78 23.94 -2.45
CA LEU A 118 -13.00 25.09 -1.96
C LEU A 118 -11.69 25.31 -2.72
N GLN A 119 -11.34 24.41 -3.64
CA GLN A 119 -10.11 24.44 -4.43
C GLN A 119 -8.83 24.48 -3.58
N ILE A 120 -8.83 23.83 -2.41
CA ILE A 120 -7.68 23.80 -1.50
C ILE A 120 -6.92 22.48 -1.70
N PRO A 121 -5.67 22.50 -2.17
CA PRO A 121 -4.88 21.27 -2.32
C PRO A 121 -4.65 20.55 -0.99
N LEU A 122 -4.89 19.24 -0.98
CA LEU A 122 -4.57 18.31 0.11
C LEU A 122 -3.36 17.47 -0.31
N LEU A 123 -2.23 17.60 0.39
CA LEU A 123 -1.01 16.86 0.09
C LEU A 123 -0.77 15.83 1.19
N SER A 124 -1.13 14.57 0.95
CA SER A 124 -1.01 13.52 1.97
C SER A 124 0.21 12.65 1.78
N TYR A 125 1.06 12.63 2.79
CA TYR A 125 2.23 11.76 2.88
C TYR A 125 1.91 10.37 3.45
N SER A 126 0.68 10.10 3.89
CA SER A 126 0.34 8.83 4.55
C SER A 126 -1.05 8.25 4.23
N SER A 127 -1.92 8.99 3.54
CA SER A 127 -3.18 8.44 3.00
C SER A 127 -2.89 7.80 1.65
N THR A 128 -2.56 6.51 1.68
CA THR A 128 -2.04 5.74 0.54
C THR A 128 -3.10 4.88 -0.17
N ASP A 129 -4.38 5.01 0.21
CA ASP A 129 -5.50 4.27 -0.39
C ASP A 129 -5.55 4.46 -1.92
N PRO A 130 -5.52 3.39 -2.73
CA PRO A 130 -5.57 3.48 -4.19
C PRO A 130 -6.76 4.30 -4.74
N ALA A 131 -7.92 4.26 -4.07
CA ALA A 131 -9.13 4.93 -4.53
C ALA A 131 -9.05 6.47 -4.43
N LEU A 132 -8.12 7.02 -3.65
CA LEU A 132 -7.91 8.47 -3.55
C LEU A 132 -7.18 9.04 -4.77
N SER A 133 -6.54 8.22 -5.62
CA SER A 133 -5.98 8.64 -6.92
C SER A 133 -7.06 8.72 -8.02
N SER A 134 -8.32 8.96 -7.65
CA SER A 134 -9.43 9.07 -8.57
C SER A 134 -9.50 10.49 -9.17
N PRO A 135 -9.87 10.64 -10.45
CA PRO A 135 -10.21 11.94 -11.04
C PRO A 135 -11.35 12.69 -10.31
N GLN A 136 -12.09 11.99 -9.45
CA GLN A 136 -13.11 12.60 -8.58
C GLN A 136 -12.50 13.47 -7.45
N PHE A 137 -11.21 13.32 -7.14
CA PHE A 137 -10.50 14.07 -6.10
C PHE A 137 -9.33 14.89 -6.68
N PRO A 138 -9.57 15.81 -7.62
CA PRO A 138 -8.49 16.53 -8.31
C PRO A 138 -7.62 17.34 -7.35
N PHE A 139 -8.12 17.80 -6.21
CA PHE A 139 -7.31 18.56 -5.24
C PHE A 139 -6.57 17.68 -4.24
N PHE A 140 -6.74 16.37 -4.28
CA PHE A 140 -5.97 15.44 -3.45
C PHE A 140 -4.72 14.96 -4.19
N VAL A 141 -3.56 15.13 -3.57
CA VAL A 141 -2.26 14.72 -4.11
C VAL A 141 -1.55 13.81 -3.11
N MET A 142 -1.29 12.57 -3.52
CA MET A 142 -0.48 11.65 -2.72
C MET A 142 1.00 12.00 -2.85
N THR A 143 1.63 12.39 -1.76
CA THR A 143 3.06 12.69 -1.71
C THR A 143 3.89 11.53 -1.16
N ALA A 144 3.30 10.35 -1.01
CA ALA A 144 3.97 9.08 -0.74
C ALA A 144 3.61 8.02 -1.80
N ARG A 145 3.99 6.76 -1.57
CA ARG A 145 3.71 5.66 -2.53
C ARG A 145 2.27 5.18 -2.39
N ASN A 146 1.52 5.23 -3.49
CA ASN A 146 0.19 4.65 -3.59
C ASN A 146 0.22 3.13 -3.35
N ASP A 147 -0.68 2.61 -2.52
CA ASP A 147 -0.71 1.20 -2.15
C ASP A 147 -1.05 0.25 -3.29
N LEU A 148 -1.54 0.75 -4.42
CA LEU A 148 -1.67 -0.03 -5.66
C LEU A 148 -0.34 -0.73 -6.00
N TYR A 149 0.78 -0.04 -5.80
CA TYR A 149 2.11 -0.57 -6.05
C TYR A 149 2.57 -1.54 -4.94
N GLN A 150 2.19 -1.29 -3.69
CA GLN A 150 2.42 -2.23 -2.59
C GLN A 150 1.70 -3.56 -2.84
N MET A 151 0.44 -3.50 -3.26
CA MET A 151 -0.35 -4.69 -3.59
C MET A 151 0.20 -5.42 -4.81
N ALA A 152 0.71 -4.69 -5.81
CA ALA A 152 1.42 -5.28 -6.94
C ALA A 152 2.71 -6.02 -6.51
N ALA A 153 3.46 -5.46 -5.56
CA ALA A 153 4.64 -6.09 -5.00
C ALA A 153 4.30 -7.38 -4.24
N ILE A 154 3.28 -7.35 -3.39
CA ILE A 154 2.81 -8.54 -2.66
C ILE A 154 2.35 -9.62 -3.63
N ALA A 155 1.55 -9.28 -4.64
CA ALA A 155 1.10 -10.24 -5.64
C ALA A 155 2.27 -10.87 -6.43
N GLU A 156 3.32 -10.09 -6.71
CA GLU A 156 4.53 -10.58 -7.36
C GLU A 156 5.35 -11.51 -6.45
N ILE A 157 5.44 -11.21 -5.14
CA ILE A 157 6.04 -12.11 -4.15
C ILE A 157 5.28 -13.45 -4.10
N VAL A 158 3.95 -13.40 -4.08
CA VAL A 158 3.09 -14.61 -4.05
C VAL A 158 3.33 -15.49 -5.28
N ASP A 159 3.37 -14.88 -6.46
CA ASP A 159 3.60 -15.60 -7.72
C ASP A 159 5.05 -16.13 -7.83
N TYR A 160 6.05 -15.35 -7.39
CA TYR A 160 7.46 -15.75 -7.38
C TYR A 160 7.71 -17.02 -6.57
N TYR A 161 7.06 -17.16 -5.42
CA TYR A 161 7.14 -18.38 -4.61
C TYR A 161 6.24 -19.52 -5.10
N GLY A 162 5.44 -19.29 -6.14
CA GLY A 162 4.57 -20.28 -6.79
C GLY A 162 3.28 -20.55 -6.02
N TRP A 163 2.92 -19.70 -5.05
CA TRP A 163 1.64 -19.79 -4.36
C TRP A 163 0.51 -19.26 -5.25
N LYS A 164 -0.72 -19.71 -5.00
CA LYS A 164 -1.88 -19.38 -5.85
C LYS A 164 -3.09 -18.85 -5.10
N GLU A 165 -3.15 -19.08 -3.80
CA GLU A 165 -4.28 -18.71 -2.95
C GLU A 165 -3.77 -18.08 -1.67
N VAL A 166 -4.28 -16.89 -1.34
CA VAL A 166 -3.92 -16.16 -0.12
C VAL A 166 -5.16 -15.84 0.71
N ILE A 167 -4.94 -15.64 2.00
CA ILE A 167 -5.92 -15.10 2.93
C ILE A 167 -5.58 -13.63 3.16
N ALA A 168 -6.58 -12.76 3.06
CA ALA A 168 -6.41 -11.33 3.32
C ALA A 168 -7.02 -10.99 4.68
N ILE A 169 -6.20 -10.61 5.66
CA ILE A 169 -6.63 -10.05 6.95
C ILE A 169 -6.49 -8.54 6.86
N PHE A 170 -7.57 -7.80 7.11
CA PHE A 170 -7.58 -6.36 6.90
C PHE A 170 -8.55 -5.61 7.81
N GLY A 171 -8.30 -4.31 8.02
CA GLY A 171 -9.25 -3.42 8.68
C GLY A 171 -10.47 -3.17 7.80
N ASP A 172 -11.68 -3.36 8.32
CA ASP A 172 -12.93 -3.20 7.58
C ASP A 172 -13.38 -1.74 7.50
N ASP A 173 -12.51 -0.90 6.96
CA ASP A 173 -12.78 0.48 6.57
C ASP A 173 -12.48 0.67 5.07
N ASP A 174 -12.62 1.90 4.57
CA ASP A 174 -12.40 2.18 3.15
C ASP A 174 -10.96 1.88 2.74
N TYR A 175 -9.99 2.21 3.58
CA TYR A 175 -8.57 1.94 3.34
C TYR A 175 -8.31 0.44 3.16
N GLY A 176 -8.74 -0.38 4.12
CA GLY A 176 -8.51 -1.81 4.06
C GLY A 176 -9.30 -2.49 2.94
N ARG A 177 -10.57 -2.13 2.72
CA ARG A 177 -11.39 -2.71 1.63
C ARG A 177 -10.80 -2.38 0.25
N ASN A 178 -10.40 -1.13 0.02
CA ASN A 178 -9.82 -0.70 -1.25
C ASN A 178 -8.44 -1.32 -1.47
N GLY A 179 -7.61 -1.44 -0.43
CA GLY A 179 -6.34 -2.15 -0.48
C GLY A 179 -6.51 -3.62 -0.84
N ILE A 180 -7.49 -4.31 -0.25
CA ILE A 180 -7.79 -5.71 -0.56
C ILE A 180 -8.43 -5.89 -1.94
N ALA A 181 -9.21 -4.92 -2.42
CA ALA A 181 -9.68 -4.90 -3.81
C ALA A 181 -8.50 -4.84 -4.79
N ALA A 182 -7.58 -3.88 -4.59
CA ALA A 182 -6.37 -3.74 -5.40
C ALA A 182 -5.48 -4.99 -5.34
N LEU A 183 -5.33 -5.63 -4.17
CA LEU A 183 -4.64 -6.91 -4.04
C LEU A 183 -5.31 -8.02 -4.85
N GLY A 184 -6.64 -8.09 -4.82
CA GLY A 184 -7.42 -9.04 -5.61
C GLY A 184 -7.14 -8.91 -7.10
N ASP A 185 -7.16 -7.69 -7.62
CA ASP A 185 -6.87 -7.40 -9.03
C ASP A 185 -5.43 -7.78 -9.40
N LYS A 186 -4.45 -7.39 -8.58
CA LYS A 186 -3.03 -7.70 -8.81
C LYS A 186 -2.71 -9.19 -8.71
N LEU A 187 -3.41 -9.93 -7.87
CA LEU A 187 -3.30 -11.39 -7.83
C LEU A 187 -3.94 -12.03 -9.07
N ALA A 188 -5.08 -11.51 -9.53
CA ALA A 188 -5.79 -12.03 -10.69
C ALA A 188 -4.96 -11.90 -11.98
N GLU A 189 -4.25 -10.78 -12.16
CA GLU A 189 -3.26 -10.56 -13.25
C GLU A 189 -2.21 -11.70 -13.31
N ARG A 190 -1.92 -12.33 -12.17
CA ARG A 190 -0.93 -13.42 -12.00
C ARG A 190 -1.56 -14.80 -11.83
N ARG A 191 -2.85 -14.95 -12.17
CA ARG A 191 -3.62 -16.18 -12.00
C ARG A 191 -3.65 -16.70 -10.55
N CYS A 192 -3.43 -15.82 -9.58
CA CYS A 192 -3.60 -16.05 -8.16
C CYS A 192 -4.96 -15.49 -7.71
N LYS A 193 -5.40 -15.77 -6.48
CA LYS A 193 -6.65 -15.20 -5.92
C LYS A 193 -6.57 -15.09 -4.40
N ILE A 194 -7.48 -14.29 -3.85
CA ILE A 194 -7.80 -14.30 -2.42
C ILE A 194 -8.82 -15.42 -2.19
N SER A 195 -8.48 -16.43 -1.41
CA SER A 195 -9.36 -17.57 -1.09
C SER A 195 -10.27 -17.28 0.11
N PHE A 196 -9.84 -16.40 1.01
CA PHE A 196 -10.61 -15.97 2.17
C PHE A 196 -10.31 -14.51 2.51
N LYS A 197 -11.36 -13.72 2.72
CA LYS A 197 -11.28 -12.34 3.20
C LYS A 197 -11.68 -12.32 4.67
N ALA A 198 -10.80 -11.83 5.51
CA ALA A 198 -10.90 -11.85 6.97
C ALA A 198 -10.94 -10.39 7.48
N PRO A 199 -12.11 -9.71 7.39
CA PRO A 199 -12.26 -8.34 7.87
C PRO A 199 -12.20 -8.28 9.41
N LEU A 200 -11.56 -7.24 9.92
CA LEU A 200 -11.51 -6.87 11.34
C LEU A 200 -12.00 -5.45 11.51
N THR A 201 -12.86 -5.21 12.48
CA THR A 201 -13.29 -3.84 12.81
C THR A 201 -12.06 -3.00 13.20
N PRO A 202 -12.00 -1.69 12.89
CA PRO A 202 -10.84 -0.84 13.20
C PRO A 202 -10.44 -0.77 14.69
N ALA A 203 -11.31 -1.22 15.60
CA ALA A 203 -11.09 -1.33 17.04
C ALA A 203 -11.34 -2.77 17.54
N ALA A 204 -11.01 -3.78 16.73
CA ALA A 204 -11.29 -5.17 17.05
C ALA A 204 -10.66 -5.59 18.39
N THR A 205 -11.43 -6.31 19.21
CA THR A 205 -10.92 -6.83 20.48
C THR A 205 -10.04 -8.08 20.26
N ARG A 206 -9.27 -8.47 21.28
CA ARG A 206 -8.46 -9.69 21.19
C ARG A 206 -9.33 -10.92 20.95
N GLU A 207 -10.53 -10.95 21.50
CA GLU A 207 -11.51 -12.03 21.34
C GLU A 207 -11.99 -12.10 19.88
N GLU A 208 -12.38 -10.97 19.29
CA GLU A 208 -12.79 -10.90 17.88
C GLU A 208 -11.66 -11.34 16.93
N ILE A 209 -10.41 -10.94 17.23
CA ILE A 209 -9.22 -11.38 16.49
C ILE A 209 -9.02 -12.90 16.65
N THR A 210 -9.20 -13.43 17.85
CA THR A 210 -9.07 -14.88 18.15
C THR A 210 -10.09 -15.69 17.36
N ASP A 211 -11.36 -15.30 17.42
CA ASP A 211 -12.44 -15.97 16.68
C ASP A 211 -12.20 -15.96 15.18
N LEU A 212 -11.70 -14.84 14.64
CA LEU A 212 -11.35 -14.75 13.23
C LEU A 212 -10.16 -15.66 12.88
N LEU A 213 -9.10 -15.66 13.69
CA LEU A 213 -7.92 -16.47 13.41
C LEU A 213 -8.18 -17.98 13.54
N ILE A 214 -9.10 -18.40 14.42
CA ILE A 214 -9.60 -19.79 14.46
C ILE A 214 -10.24 -20.16 13.12
N LYS A 215 -11.12 -19.30 12.58
CA LYS A 215 -11.74 -19.54 11.26
C LYS A 215 -10.69 -19.60 10.15
N VAL A 216 -9.71 -18.70 10.20
CA VAL A 216 -8.59 -18.66 9.24
C VAL A 216 -7.76 -19.95 9.29
N ALA A 217 -7.45 -20.47 10.49
CA ALA A 217 -6.68 -21.70 10.67
C ALA A 217 -7.37 -22.93 10.06
N LEU A 218 -8.71 -22.94 10.02
CA LEU A 218 -9.51 -24.02 9.42
C LEU A 218 -9.55 -23.99 7.88
N THR A 219 -9.08 -22.91 7.24
CA THR A 219 -8.99 -22.82 5.78
C THR A 219 -7.78 -23.58 5.23
N GLU A 220 -7.72 -23.81 3.92
CA GLU A 220 -6.61 -24.55 3.29
C GLU A 220 -5.33 -23.70 3.15
N SER A 221 -5.47 -22.43 2.80
CA SER A 221 -4.30 -21.57 2.54
C SER A 221 -3.53 -21.28 3.83
N ARG A 222 -2.21 -21.18 3.70
CA ARG A 222 -1.27 -20.81 4.76
C ARG A 222 -0.47 -19.57 4.39
N ILE A 223 -0.89 -18.85 3.35
CA ILE A 223 -0.31 -17.58 2.91
C ILE A 223 -1.23 -16.45 3.37
N LEU A 224 -0.81 -15.70 4.37
CA LEU A 224 -1.60 -14.65 4.99
C LEU A 224 -1.01 -13.28 4.65
N VAL A 225 -1.84 -12.43 4.06
CA VAL A 225 -1.55 -11.03 3.80
C VAL A 225 -2.26 -10.19 4.84
N VAL A 226 -1.50 -9.41 5.61
CA VAL A 226 -2.00 -8.59 6.73
C VAL A 226 -1.92 -7.11 6.37
N HIS A 227 -3.06 -6.54 6.01
CA HIS A 227 -3.22 -5.14 5.61
C HIS A 227 -4.02 -4.37 6.67
N THR A 228 -3.32 -3.87 7.67
CA THR A 228 -3.91 -3.34 8.91
C THR A 228 -3.18 -2.07 9.34
N PHE A 229 -3.57 -1.51 10.48
CA PHE A 229 -2.88 -0.38 11.10
C PHE A 229 -1.86 -0.86 12.16
N SER A 230 -0.86 -0.02 12.45
CA SER A 230 0.18 -0.33 13.45
C SER A 230 -0.34 -0.48 14.88
N SER A 231 -1.55 0.02 15.17
CA SER A 231 -2.16 -0.03 16.51
C SER A 231 -2.60 -1.43 16.94
N TRP A 232 -3.10 -2.25 16.02
CA TRP A 232 -3.63 -3.59 16.34
C TRP A 232 -3.00 -4.73 15.52
N GLY A 233 -2.21 -4.41 14.48
CA GLY A 233 -1.40 -5.41 13.77
C GLY A 233 -0.55 -6.31 14.70
N PRO A 234 0.14 -5.78 15.72
CA PRO A 234 0.87 -6.60 16.69
C PRO A 234 -0.03 -7.58 17.49
N VAL A 235 -1.27 -7.21 17.78
CA VAL A 235 -2.22 -8.07 18.50
C VAL A 235 -2.59 -9.29 17.66
N VAL A 236 -2.75 -9.13 16.34
CA VAL A 236 -2.98 -10.24 15.41
C VAL A 236 -1.85 -11.26 15.50
N PHE A 237 -0.59 -10.81 15.54
CA PHE A 237 0.56 -11.68 15.64
C PHE A 237 0.69 -12.36 17.01
N SER A 238 0.43 -11.63 18.10
CA SER A 238 0.36 -12.22 19.44
C SER A 238 -0.68 -13.34 19.55
N VAL A 239 -1.86 -13.16 18.95
CA VAL A 239 -2.89 -14.20 18.89
C VAL A 239 -2.48 -15.33 17.95
N ALA A 240 -1.90 -15.03 16.80
CA ALA A 240 -1.39 -16.04 15.87
C ALA A 240 -0.31 -16.93 16.51
N GLN A 241 0.61 -16.35 17.28
CA GLN A 241 1.61 -17.07 18.07
C GLN A 241 0.92 -17.99 19.09
N TYR A 242 -0.04 -17.45 19.85
CA TYR A 242 -0.82 -18.22 20.84
C TYR A 242 -1.55 -19.42 20.21
N LEU A 243 -2.09 -19.26 18.99
CA LEU A 243 -2.78 -20.31 18.25
C LEU A 243 -1.83 -21.23 17.45
N GLY A 244 -0.51 -21.07 17.58
CA GLY A 244 0.48 -21.89 16.86
C GLY A 244 0.58 -21.61 15.36
N MET A 245 0.02 -20.50 14.88
CA MET A 245 0.00 -20.09 13.47
C MET A 245 1.31 -19.39 13.04
N MET A 246 2.31 -19.32 13.92
CA MET A 246 3.67 -18.87 13.64
C MET A 246 4.66 -20.04 13.50
N GLY A 247 4.15 -21.26 13.35
CA GLY A 247 4.95 -22.46 13.11
C GLY A 247 5.31 -22.72 11.64
N PRO A 248 6.06 -23.80 11.37
CA PRO A 248 6.42 -24.20 10.01
C PRO A 248 5.20 -24.37 9.10
N GLY A 249 5.31 -23.91 7.85
CA GLY A 249 4.24 -24.03 6.84
C GLY A 249 3.39 -22.78 6.67
N TYR A 250 3.36 -21.89 7.66
CA TYR A 250 2.75 -20.57 7.57
C TYR A 250 3.66 -19.55 6.89
N VAL A 251 3.05 -18.62 6.17
CA VAL A 251 3.71 -17.45 5.58
C VAL A 251 2.87 -16.23 5.92
N TRP A 252 3.53 -15.24 6.51
CA TRP A 252 2.91 -13.97 6.86
C TRP A 252 3.58 -12.85 6.08
N ILE A 253 2.80 -12.12 5.29
CA ILE A 253 3.23 -10.95 4.52
C ILE A 253 2.43 -9.76 5.02
N THR A 254 3.11 -8.78 5.60
CA THR A 254 2.49 -7.53 6.05
C THR A 254 2.70 -6.45 5.01
N THR A 255 1.79 -5.50 4.99
CA THR A 255 2.05 -4.19 4.37
C THR A 255 3.03 -3.37 5.23
N ASN A 256 3.41 -2.20 4.75
CA ASN A 256 4.43 -1.33 5.32
C ASN A 256 4.17 -0.77 6.73
N TRP A 257 3.01 -1.05 7.32
CA TRP A 257 2.75 -0.70 8.72
C TRP A 257 3.76 -1.37 9.66
N LEU A 258 4.17 -2.62 9.39
CA LEU A 258 5.09 -3.34 10.29
C LEU A 258 6.51 -2.77 10.20
N SER A 259 7.01 -2.48 8.99
CA SER A 259 8.30 -1.78 8.86
C SER A 259 8.27 -0.41 9.52
N THR A 260 7.15 0.32 9.41
CA THR A 260 6.97 1.64 10.04
C THR A 260 7.04 1.52 11.56
N LEU A 261 6.39 0.51 12.15
CA LEU A 261 6.44 0.23 13.58
C LEU A 261 7.88 -0.09 14.04
N LEU A 262 8.57 -0.97 13.31
CA LEU A 262 9.95 -1.39 13.60
C LEU A 262 10.96 -0.23 13.51
N GLU A 263 10.72 0.73 12.62
CA GLU A 263 11.60 1.91 12.45
C GLU A 263 11.34 2.99 13.50
N THR A 264 10.09 3.19 13.92
CA THR A 264 9.73 4.24 14.88
C THR A 264 9.92 3.81 16.33
N ASP A 265 9.44 2.61 16.69
CA ASP A 265 9.28 2.17 18.08
C ASP A 265 10.35 1.12 18.46
N SER A 266 11.63 1.43 18.21
CA SER A 266 12.76 0.54 18.51
C SER A 266 13.51 0.95 19.80
N PRO A 267 13.78 0.02 20.75
CA PRO A 267 13.37 -1.38 20.72
C PRO A 267 11.87 -1.54 21.02
N LEU A 268 11.26 -2.53 20.37
CA LEU A 268 9.86 -2.90 20.65
C LEU A 268 9.69 -3.44 22.07
N PRO A 269 8.46 -3.44 22.62
CA PRO A 269 8.17 -4.11 23.88
C PRO A 269 8.64 -5.57 23.89
N ALA A 270 9.06 -6.05 25.06
CA ALA A 270 9.56 -7.42 25.22
C ALA A 270 8.52 -8.43 24.73
N GLY A 271 8.99 -9.45 24.00
CA GLY A 271 8.14 -10.51 23.41
C GLY A 271 7.47 -10.15 22.09
N THR A 272 7.32 -8.86 21.73
CA THR A 272 6.68 -8.49 20.45
C THR A 272 7.48 -8.97 19.23
N LEU A 273 8.81 -8.96 19.32
CA LEU A 273 9.68 -9.48 18.25
C LEU A 273 9.54 -11.00 18.10
N ASP A 274 9.29 -11.73 19.19
CA ASP A 274 9.14 -13.19 19.16
C ASP A 274 7.86 -13.60 18.41
N ASP A 275 6.80 -12.81 18.55
CA ASP A 275 5.50 -13.03 17.89
C ASP A 275 5.52 -12.80 16.37
N ILE A 276 6.58 -12.17 15.82
CA ILE A 276 6.68 -11.79 14.39
C ILE A 276 7.90 -12.42 13.68
N GLN A 277 8.48 -13.46 14.25
CA GLN A 277 9.63 -14.15 13.65
C GLN A 277 9.26 -14.78 12.30
N GLY A 278 10.08 -14.50 11.28
CA GLY A 278 9.90 -15.00 9.92
C GLY A 278 8.86 -14.27 9.08
N VAL A 279 8.25 -13.20 9.61
CA VAL A 279 7.31 -12.35 8.86
C VAL A 279 8.03 -11.60 7.74
N LEU A 280 7.38 -11.47 6.58
CA LEU A 280 7.77 -10.55 5.53
C LEU A 280 7.03 -9.22 5.67
N THR A 281 7.74 -8.12 5.46
CA THR A 281 7.15 -6.77 5.39
C THR A 281 7.77 -5.98 4.25
N LEU A 282 7.06 -4.96 3.79
CA LEU A 282 7.53 -4.06 2.75
C LEU A 282 7.88 -2.71 3.37
N ARG A 283 8.93 -2.05 2.89
CA ARG A 283 9.21 -0.66 3.24
C ARG A 283 9.29 0.16 1.98
N MET A 284 8.65 1.33 1.94
CA MET A 284 8.76 2.22 0.78
C MET A 284 10.23 2.55 0.52
N TYR A 285 10.70 2.30 -0.69
CA TYR A 285 12.11 2.49 -1.01
C TYR A 285 12.45 3.98 -1.06
N THR A 286 13.53 4.35 -0.38
CA THR A 286 14.14 5.68 -0.43
C THR A 286 15.65 5.51 -0.64
N PRO A 287 16.24 6.05 -1.72
CA PRO A 287 17.67 5.90 -2.01
C PRO A 287 18.57 6.39 -0.87
N ASP A 288 19.75 5.81 -0.73
CA ASP A 288 20.76 6.28 0.21
C ASP A 288 21.51 7.51 -0.34
N SER A 289 20.91 8.69 -0.16
CA SER A 289 21.44 9.98 -0.62
C SER A 289 22.15 10.75 0.49
N GLU A 290 23.01 11.69 0.12
CA GLU A 290 23.64 12.61 1.07
C GLU A 290 22.59 13.44 1.84
N LEU A 291 21.54 13.91 1.16
CA LEU A 291 20.43 14.65 1.78
C LEU A 291 19.75 13.81 2.87
N LYS A 292 19.46 12.54 2.58
CA LYS A 292 18.90 11.60 3.55
C LYS A 292 19.82 11.40 4.73
N ARG A 293 21.11 11.13 4.51
CA ARG A 293 22.09 10.94 5.60
C ARG A 293 22.23 12.17 6.49
N LYS A 294 22.25 13.38 5.90
CA LYS A 294 22.27 14.64 6.66
C LYS A 294 21.02 14.81 7.52
N PHE A 295 19.84 14.58 6.97
CA PHE A 295 18.60 14.68 7.73
C PHE A 295 18.52 13.63 8.86
N VAL A 296 18.83 12.37 8.55
CA VAL A 296 18.90 11.27 9.54
C VAL A 296 19.89 11.59 10.66
N SER A 297 21.06 12.18 10.35
CA SER A 297 22.08 12.52 11.37
C SER A 297 21.62 13.58 12.36
N ARG A 298 20.72 14.49 11.95
CA ARG A 298 20.14 15.54 12.81
C ARG A 298 18.93 15.05 13.61
N TRP A 299 18.38 13.87 13.28
CA TRP A 299 17.12 13.39 13.83
C TRP A 299 17.15 13.23 15.36
N SER A 300 18.25 12.70 15.90
CA SER A 300 18.44 12.55 17.35
C SER A 300 18.36 13.90 18.07
N THR A 301 18.99 14.94 17.51
CA THR A 301 18.91 16.31 18.04
C THR A 301 17.48 16.87 17.97
N LEU A 302 16.79 16.68 16.84
CA LEU A 302 15.41 17.14 16.65
C LEU A 302 14.41 16.49 17.62
N THR A 303 14.75 15.31 18.15
CA THR A 303 13.89 14.53 19.05
C THR A 303 14.34 14.57 20.51
N SER A 304 15.51 15.14 20.81
CA SER A 304 16.11 15.18 22.16
C SER A 304 15.30 15.96 23.19
N GLY A 305 14.50 16.94 22.74
CA GLY A 305 13.63 17.76 23.61
C GLY A 305 12.20 17.25 23.75
N THR A 306 11.83 16.18 23.02
CA THR A 306 10.45 15.69 22.95
C THR A 306 10.18 14.73 24.11
N THR A 307 10.24 15.23 25.34
CA THR A 307 10.00 14.48 26.60
C THR A 307 8.55 14.02 26.78
N ALA A 308 7.65 14.38 25.85
CA ALA A 308 6.21 14.15 25.97
C ALA A 308 5.74 12.70 25.71
N TYR A 309 6.61 11.78 25.24
CA TYR A 309 6.13 10.48 24.70
C TYR A 309 6.86 9.23 25.19
N GLY A 310 7.56 9.31 26.32
CA GLY A 310 8.26 8.19 26.96
C GLY A 310 9.78 8.32 26.89
N SER A 311 10.48 7.47 27.65
CA SER A 311 11.94 7.51 27.88
C SER A 311 12.80 7.00 26.71
N ASN A 312 12.19 6.55 25.61
CA ASN A 312 12.92 5.96 24.48
C ASN A 312 13.05 6.94 23.31
N PRO A 313 14.22 7.01 22.64
CA PRO A 313 14.39 7.82 21.43
C PRO A 313 13.40 7.40 20.34
N MET A 314 12.68 8.37 19.77
CA MET A 314 11.76 8.12 18.66
C MET A 314 12.56 7.89 17.37
N GLY A 315 12.39 6.74 16.73
CA GLY A 315 13.03 6.44 15.45
C GLY A 315 12.41 7.20 14.27
N LEU A 316 13.12 7.22 13.14
CA LEU A 316 12.70 7.90 11.92
C LEU A 316 12.18 6.87 10.90
N SER A 317 10.86 6.77 10.78
CA SER A 317 10.24 5.96 9.74
C SER A 317 10.25 6.64 8.37
N THR A 318 10.03 5.84 7.33
CA THR A 318 9.94 6.33 5.96
C THR A 318 8.84 7.38 5.76
N TYR A 319 7.73 7.31 6.52
CA TYR A 319 6.69 8.34 6.48
C TYR A 319 7.18 9.71 6.97
N GLY A 320 8.13 9.75 7.91
CA GLY A 320 8.78 11.00 8.33
C GLY A 320 9.56 11.65 7.20
N LEU A 321 10.26 10.86 6.38
CA LEU A 321 10.98 11.34 5.20
C LEU A 321 10.03 11.94 4.16
N TYR A 322 8.91 11.26 3.87
CA TYR A 322 7.90 11.80 2.95
C TYR A 322 7.20 13.03 3.51
N ALA A 323 6.95 13.10 4.82
CA ALA A 323 6.36 14.29 5.44
C ALA A 323 7.29 15.51 5.31
N TYR A 324 8.59 15.32 5.52
CA TYR A 324 9.61 16.36 5.29
C TYR A 324 9.63 16.83 3.83
N ASP A 325 9.73 15.90 2.88
CA ASP A 325 9.74 16.23 1.44
C ASP A 325 8.41 16.83 0.96
N THR A 326 7.27 16.52 1.59
CA THR A 326 5.97 17.11 1.24
C THR A 326 5.95 18.62 1.47
N VAL A 327 6.55 19.09 2.56
CA VAL A 327 6.65 20.53 2.85
C VAL A 327 7.58 21.22 1.85
N TRP A 328 8.73 20.61 1.53
CA TRP A 328 9.63 21.12 0.50
C TRP A 328 8.97 21.18 -0.88
N LEU A 329 8.24 20.13 -1.25
CA LEU A 329 7.45 20.06 -2.49
C LEU A 329 6.47 21.22 -2.55
N LEU A 330 5.72 21.44 -1.47
CA LEU A 330 4.75 22.52 -1.38
C LEU A 330 5.44 23.90 -1.46
N ALA A 331 6.59 24.09 -0.82
CA ALA A 331 7.36 25.33 -0.90
C ALA A 331 7.83 25.63 -2.33
N HIS A 332 8.32 24.63 -3.07
CA HIS A 332 8.65 24.78 -4.50
C HIS A 332 7.43 25.13 -5.35
N ALA A 333 6.28 24.49 -5.09
CA ALA A 333 5.04 24.79 -5.81
C ALA A 333 4.52 26.19 -5.53
N ILE A 334 4.58 26.65 -4.27
CA ILE A 334 4.19 28.01 -3.87
C ILE A 334 5.15 29.04 -4.49
N ASN A 335 6.45 28.75 -4.54
CA ASN A 335 7.41 29.64 -5.20
C ASN A 335 7.07 29.81 -6.70
N ALA A 336 6.82 28.70 -7.40
CA ALA A 336 6.41 28.73 -8.80
C ALA A 336 5.05 29.43 -9.01
N PHE A 337 4.11 29.26 -8.08
CA PHE A 337 2.83 29.98 -8.08
C PHE A 337 3.04 31.49 -8.05
N PHE A 338 3.93 32.01 -7.20
CA PHE A 338 4.24 33.44 -7.18
C PHE A 338 5.02 33.90 -8.41
N ASP A 339 5.95 33.11 -8.92
CA ASP A 339 6.71 33.42 -10.15
C ASP A 339 5.80 33.56 -11.38
N GLN A 340 4.66 32.88 -11.39
CA GLN A 340 3.63 32.97 -12.43
C GLN A 340 2.62 34.10 -12.19
N GLY A 341 2.83 34.97 -11.18
CA GLY A 341 1.92 36.05 -10.83
C GLY A 341 0.70 35.61 -10.03
N GLY A 342 0.71 34.41 -9.44
CA GLY A 342 -0.33 33.93 -8.56
C GLY A 342 -0.50 34.84 -7.34
N ASN A 343 -1.75 35.20 -7.03
CA ASN A 343 -2.10 36.03 -5.88
C ASN A 343 -2.92 35.23 -4.86
N ILE A 344 -2.60 35.36 -3.57
CA ILE A 344 -3.39 34.73 -2.51
C ILE A 344 -4.65 35.56 -2.31
N SER A 345 -5.78 34.99 -2.71
CA SER A 345 -7.10 35.60 -2.50
C SER A 345 -8.15 34.51 -2.34
N PHE A 346 -9.18 34.83 -1.58
CA PHE A 346 -10.26 33.93 -1.23
C PHE A 346 -11.60 34.57 -1.59
N SER A 347 -12.55 33.76 -2.07
CA SER A 347 -13.90 34.21 -2.38
C SER A 347 -14.93 33.38 -1.63
N ASN A 348 -15.98 34.03 -1.15
CA ASN A 348 -17.11 33.33 -0.55
C ASN A 348 -17.84 32.49 -1.60
N ASP A 349 -18.28 31.29 -1.23
CA ASP A 349 -19.18 30.49 -2.08
C ASP A 349 -20.63 30.95 -1.88
N SER A 350 -21.25 31.46 -2.94
CA SER A 350 -22.66 31.89 -2.91
C SER A 350 -23.63 30.77 -2.56
N ARG A 351 -23.28 29.50 -2.82
CA ARG A 351 -24.10 28.33 -2.44
C ARG A 351 -24.10 28.12 -0.92
N LEU A 352 -23.01 28.48 -0.24
CA LEU A 352 -22.90 28.41 1.22
C LEU A 352 -23.58 29.58 1.92
N ALA A 353 -23.90 30.66 1.20
CA ALA A 353 -24.63 31.79 1.75
C ALA A 353 -26.04 31.40 2.27
N ALA A 354 -26.64 30.34 1.75
CA ALA A 354 -27.91 29.79 2.25
C ALA A 354 -27.79 29.15 3.64
N LEU A 355 -26.58 28.87 4.12
CA LEU A 355 -26.28 28.27 5.42
C LEU A 355 -25.90 29.33 6.49
N ARG A 356 -25.95 30.62 6.12
CA ARG A 356 -25.64 31.74 7.02
C ARG A 356 -26.51 31.73 8.28
N GLY A 357 -25.87 31.94 9.43
CA GLY A 357 -26.53 31.95 10.74
C GLY A 357 -26.83 30.56 11.33
N GLY A 358 -26.42 29.49 10.65
CA GLY A 358 -26.42 28.14 11.22
C GLY A 358 -25.35 27.97 12.31
N SER A 359 -25.55 27.03 13.23
CA SER A 359 -24.63 26.77 14.35
C SER A 359 -23.26 26.20 13.92
N LEU A 360 -23.13 25.76 12.66
CA LEU A 360 -21.93 25.12 12.13
C LEU A 360 -20.99 26.07 11.38
N HIS A 361 -21.30 27.37 11.26
CA HIS A 361 -20.46 28.41 10.62
C HIS A 361 -19.91 28.06 9.22
N LEU A 362 -20.61 27.21 8.45
CA LEU A 362 -20.17 26.74 7.14
C LEU A 362 -20.12 27.86 6.08
N ASP A 363 -20.76 28.99 6.33
CA ASP A 363 -20.70 30.20 5.52
C ASP A 363 -19.35 30.94 5.60
N ALA A 364 -18.47 30.56 6.53
CA ALA A 364 -17.10 31.07 6.66
C ALA A 364 -16.09 30.35 5.76
N LEU A 365 -16.48 29.22 5.14
CA LEU A 365 -15.62 28.48 4.22
C LEU A 365 -15.42 29.26 2.92
N ASN A 366 -14.16 29.40 2.49
CA ASN A 366 -13.81 30.19 1.32
C ASN A 366 -13.14 29.35 0.23
N ILE A 367 -13.47 29.69 -1.01
CA ILE A 367 -12.81 29.15 -2.20
C ILE A 367 -11.47 29.85 -2.34
N PHE A 368 -10.39 29.08 -2.45
CA PHE A 368 -9.07 29.61 -2.78
C PHE A 368 -8.97 29.87 -4.29
N ASN A 369 -9.02 31.13 -4.71
CA ASN A 369 -9.05 31.52 -6.13
C ASN A 369 -7.80 31.03 -6.91
N GLY A 370 -6.66 30.94 -6.24
CA GLY A 370 -5.40 30.45 -6.80
C GLY A 370 -5.27 28.92 -6.80
N GLY A 371 -6.27 28.20 -6.31
CA GLY A 371 -6.20 26.76 -6.03
C GLY A 371 -5.82 25.91 -7.23
N ASN A 372 -6.45 26.15 -8.38
CA ASN A 372 -6.14 25.41 -9.60
C ASN A 372 -4.69 25.62 -10.07
N LEU A 373 -4.19 26.86 -9.98
CA LEU A 373 -2.81 27.18 -10.36
C LEU A 373 -1.81 26.54 -9.39
N LEU A 374 -2.06 26.63 -8.08
CA LEU A 374 -1.22 25.99 -7.08
C LEU A 374 -1.20 24.47 -7.25
N ARG A 375 -2.37 23.85 -7.49
CA ARG A 375 -2.47 22.41 -7.80
C ARG A 375 -1.63 22.03 -9.02
N GLN A 376 -1.70 22.79 -10.10
CA GLN A 376 -0.89 22.54 -11.29
C GLN A 376 0.61 22.62 -10.98
N ASN A 377 1.02 23.65 -10.22
CA ASN A 377 2.41 23.81 -9.80
C ASN A 377 2.88 22.66 -8.89
N ILE A 378 2.03 22.15 -7.99
CA ILE A 378 2.30 20.96 -7.17
C ILE A 378 2.62 19.75 -8.07
N LEU A 379 1.76 19.46 -9.05
CA LEU A 379 1.93 18.32 -9.95
C LEU A 379 3.14 18.46 -10.90
N GLN A 380 3.60 19.69 -11.14
CA GLN A 380 4.75 20.00 -11.99
C GLN A 380 6.09 20.03 -11.23
N VAL A 381 6.08 19.92 -9.89
CA VAL A 381 7.33 19.93 -9.10
C VAL A 381 8.28 18.84 -9.57
N ASN A 382 9.55 19.23 -9.73
CA ASN A 382 10.63 18.36 -10.15
C ASN A 382 11.87 18.61 -9.27
N MET A 383 11.84 18.08 -8.06
CA MET A 383 12.89 18.29 -7.06
C MET A 383 13.62 17.00 -6.70
N THR A 384 14.68 17.11 -5.90
CA THR A 384 15.36 15.98 -5.28
C THR A 384 15.38 16.23 -3.77
N GLY A 385 14.68 15.38 -3.02
CA GLY A 385 14.55 15.49 -1.57
C GLY A 385 15.23 14.33 -0.83
N VAL A 386 14.91 14.17 0.45
CA VAL A 386 15.44 13.08 1.29
C VAL A 386 14.90 11.70 0.88
N THR A 387 13.77 11.66 0.18
CA THR A 387 13.17 10.44 -0.39
C THR A 387 13.67 10.10 -1.79
N GLY A 388 14.54 10.94 -2.37
CA GLY A 388 15.08 10.80 -3.72
C GLY A 388 14.41 11.76 -4.71
N LYS A 389 14.23 11.32 -5.96
CA LYS A 389 13.64 12.15 -7.01
C LYS A 389 12.12 12.27 -6.81
N VAL A 390 11.64 13.49 -6.62
CA VAL A 390 10.22 13.79 -6.43
C VAL A 390 9.67 14.42 -7.70
N LYS A 391 8.79 13.68 -8.38
CA LYS A 391 8.10 14.08 -9.61
C LYS A 391 6.84 13.24 -9.74
N PHE A 392 5.76 13.83 -10.25
CA PHE A 392 4.51 13.12 -10.52
C PHE A 392 4.45 12.60 -11.96
N ASN A 393 3.81 11.45 -12.15
CA ASN A 393 3.42 10.93 -13.44
C ASN A 393 2.08 11.57 -13.89
N PRO A 394 1.62 11.32 -15.13
CA PRO A 394 0.34 11.85 -15.61
C PRO A 394 -0.88 11.45 -14.76
N ASP A 395 -0.80 10.34 -14.03
CA ASP A 395 -1.85 9.85 -13.12
C ASP A 395 -1.79 10.49 -11.72
N GLY A 396 -0.92 11.49 -11.51
CA GLY A 396 -0.77 12.17 -10.22
C GLY A 396 -0.04 11.37 -9.15
N ASN A 397 0.64 10.27 -9.51
CA ASN A 397 1.43 9.44 -8.59
C ASN A 397 2.92 9.74 -8.69
N LEU A 398 3.67 9.56 -7.60
CA LEU A 398 5.13 9.69 -7.62
C LEU A 398 5.78 8.67 -8.57
N ILE A 399 6.71 9.13 -9.42
CA ILE A 399 7.45 8.29 -10.35
C ILE A 399 8.30 7.24 -9.64
N HIS A 400 8.63 6.14 -10.34
CA HIS A 400 9.52 5.08 -9.85
C HIS A 400 9.07 4.46 -8.49
N PRO A 401 7.84 3.95 -8.38
CA PRO A 401 7.41 3.26 -7.18
C PRO A 401 8.24 2.00 -6.94
N ALA A 402 8.80 1.88 -5.74
CA ALA A 402 9.66 0.79 -5.32
C ALA A 402 9.56 0.54 -3.82
N TYR A 403 9.83 -0.70 -3.41
CA TYR A 403 9.79 -1.15 -2.03
C TYR A 403 11.00 -2.03 -1.72
N ASP A 404 11.55 -1.89 -0.52
CA ASP A 404 12.36 -2.92 0.11
C ASP A 404 11.46 -4.08 0.53
N ILE A 405 11.94 -5.31 0.34
CA ILE A 405 11.32 -6.50 0.90
C ILE A 405 12.17 -6.95 2.08
N ILE A 406 11.55 -7.05 3.24
CA ILE A 406 12.21 -7.23 4.52
C ILE A 406 11.69 -8.50 5.18
N ASN A 407 12.59 -9.27 5.76
CA ASN A 407 12.30 -10.44 6.58
C ASN A 407 12.71 -10.15 8.03
N VAL A 408 11.78 -10.33 8.97
CA VAL A 408 12.02 -10.14 10.41
C VAL A 408 12.66 -11.40 10.98
N ILE A 409 13.86 -11.29 11.55
CA ILE A 409 14.63 -12.43 12.06
C ILE A 409 15.45 -12.01 13.29
N GLY A 410 15.36 -12.80 14.36
CA GLY A 410 16.03 -12.54 15.63
C GLY A 410 15.63 -11.16 16.18
N ASN A 411 16.63 -10.36 16.55
CA ASN A 411 16.42 -9.04 17.13
C ASN A 411 16.35 -7.91 16.09
N GLY A 412 16.16 -8.22 14.81
CA GLY A 412 16.22 -7.21 13.77
C GLY A 412 15.54 -7.58 12.47
N ILE A 413 15.90 -6.82 11.44
CA ILE A 413 15.34 -6.93 10.10
C ILE A 413 16.44 -7.20 9.07
N ARG A 414 16.13 -8.04 8.10
CA ARG A 414 17.01 -8.33 6.96
C ARG A 414 16.30 -7.98 5.66
N ARG A 415 16.86 -7.07 4.87
CA ARG A 415 16.41 -6.85 3.49
C ARG A 415 16.76 -8.07 2.65
N ILE A 416 15.77 -8.67 1.99
CA ILE A 416 15.95 -9.82 1.10
C ILE A 416 15.94 -9.43 -0.39
N GLY A 417 15.56 -8.20 -0.69
CA GLY A 417 15.59 -7.64 -2.03
C GLY A 417 14.76 -6.38 -2.12
N TYR A 418 14.45 -6.00 -3.35
CA TYR A 418 13.66 -4.86 -3.76
C TYR A 418 12.55 -5.33 -4.69
N TRP A 419 11.48 -4.57 -4.73
CA TRP A 419 10.51 -4.60 -5.82
C TRP A 419 10.44 -3.21 -6.43
N SER A 420 10.33 -3.11 -7.75
CA SER A 420 9.92 -1.87 -8.41
C SER A 420 8.97 -2.15 -9.56
N ASN A 421 8.11 -1.19 -9.88
CA ASN A 421 7.24 -1.32 -11.05
C ASN A 421 8.03 -1.35 -12.39
N TYR A 422 9.33 -1.05 -12.36
CA TYR A 422 10.20 -1.06 -13.52
C TYR A 422 10.85 -2.43 -13.77
N SER A 423 11.37 -3.06 -12.71
CA SER A 423 12.19 -4.30 -12.78
C SER A 423 11.52 -5.54 -12.20
N GLY A 424 10.44 -5.38 -11.43
CA GLY A 424 9.94 -6.43 -10.56
C GLY A 424 10.86 -6.65 -9.35
N LEU A 425 10.91 -7.89 -8.87
CA LEU A 425 11.76 -8.39 -7.78
C LEU A 425 13.25 -8.45 -8.19
N SER A 426 14.11 -7.82 -7.40
CA SER A 426 15.55 -7.79 -7.64
C SER A 426 16.35 -7.74 -6.35
N VAL A 427 17.59 -8.21 -6.37
CA VAL A 427 18.58 -7.99 -5.30
C VAL A 427 19.43 -6.73 -5.54
N VAL A 428 19.27 -6.10 -6.70
CA VAL A 428 19.97 -4.87 -7.10
C VAL A 428 19.06 -3.66 -6.80
N PRO A 429 19.61 -2.57 -6.22
CA PRO A 429 18.85 -1.36 -5.94
C PRO A 429 18.15 -0.79 -7.18
N PRO A 430 16.91 -0.27 -7.05
CA PRO A 430 16.11 0.20 -8.18
C PRO A 430 16.79 1.24 -9.08
N GLU A 431 17.53 2.21 -8.51
CA GLU A 431 18.21 3.26 -9.25
C GLU A 431 19.26 2.76 -10.24
N THR A 432 19.91 1.63 -9.93
CA THR A 432 20.88 1.01 -10.83
C THR A 432 20.19 0.47 -12.08
N LEU A 433 18.94 0.00 -11.93
CA LEU A 433 18.18 -0.64 -12.99
C LEU A 433 17.45 0.37 -13.89
N TYR A 434 17.12 1.56 -13.38
CA TYR A 434 16.49 2.63 -14.18
C TYR A 434 17.39 3.13 -15.33
N SER A 435 18.70 2.89 -15.28
CA SER A 435 19.64 3.22 -16.35
C SER A 435 19.56 2.28 -17.57
N ARG A 436 18.87 1.14 -17.44
CA ARG A 436 18.76 0.08 -18.46
C ARG A 436 17.31 -0.06 -18.91
N PRO A 437 17.01 -0.64 -20.08
CA PRO A 437 15.63 -0.92 -20.48
C PRO A 437 14.87 -1.75 -19.44
N PRO A 438 13.55 -1.54 -19.25
CA PRO A 438 12.76 -2.31 -18.28
C PRO A 438 12.83 -3.81 -18.60
N ASN A 439 13.10 -4.63 -17.58
CA ASN A 439 13.10 -6.09 -17.72
C ASN A 439 12.39 -6.72 -16.53
N ARG A 440 11.19 -7.26 -16.79
CA ARG A 440 10.36 -7.98 -15.81
C ARG A 440 10.20 -9.47 -16.17
N SER A 441 11.14 -10.04 -16.91
CA SER A 441 11.14 -11.48 -17.23
C SER A 441 11.22 -12.33 -15.96
N SER A 442 10.62 -13.52 -15.95
CA SER A 442 10.71 -14.43 -14.79
C SER A 442 12.15 -14.82 -14.45
N SER A 443 13.03 -14.91 -15.45
CA SER A 443 14.47 -15.19 -15.26
C SER A 443 15.25 -14.06 -14.60
N SER A 444 14.78 -12.82 -14.69
CA SER A 444 15.43 -11.67 -14.02
C SER A 444 14.93 -11.47 -12.58
N GLN A 445 13.85 -12.13 -12.18
CA GLN A 445 13.29 -12.02 -10.83
C GLN A 445 14.17 -12.75 -9.83
N LYS A 446 14.62 -12.05 -8.78
CA LYS A 446 15.48 -12.66 -7.75
C LYS A 446 15.32 -12.01 -6.39
N LEU A 447 15.24 -12.84 -5.37
CA LEU A 447 15.34 -12.47 -3.95
C LEU A 447 16.39 -13.34 -3.23
N HIS A 448 16.95 -12.82 -2.15
CA HIS A 448 17.75 -13.61 -1.22
C HIS A 448 16.88 -14.62 -0.45
N GLY A 449 17.52 -15.61 0.17
CA GLY A 449 16.84 -16.61 0.99
C GLY A 449 16.09 -15.98 2.15
N VAL A 450 14.94 -16.58 2.48
CA VAL A 450 14.02 -16.14 3.53
C VAL A 450 14.03 -17.17 4.65
N ILE A 451 13.99 -16.69 5.88
CA ILE A 451 13.67 -17.52 7.05
C ILE A 451 12.18 -17.33 7.34
N TRP A 452 11.44 -18.41 7.26
CA TRP A 452 10.00 -18.47 7.45
C TRP A 452 9.66 -18.73 8.92
N PRO A 453 8.40 -18.50 9.32
CA PRO A 453 7.89 -18.92 10.63
C PRO A 453 8.24 -20.38 10.95
N GLY A 454 8.54 -20.66 12.21
CA GLY A 454 9.13 -21.94 12.62
C GLY A 454 10.64 -22.07 12.36
N GLN A 455 11.34 -20.94 12.12
CA GLN A 455 12.80 -20.86 11.96
C GLN A 455 13.37 -21.74 10.82
N THR A 456 12.65 -21.84 9.71
CA THR A 456 13.06 -22.68 8.58
C THR A 456 13.38 -21.87 7.33
N ALA A 457 14.45 -22.26 6.62
CA ALA A 457 14.77 -21.71 5.30
C ALA A 457 13.97 -22.41 4.17
N GLN A 458 13.28 -23.50 4.47
CA GLN A 458 12.50 -24.25 3.49
C GLN A 458 11.24 -23.47 3.13
N LYS A 459 11.09 -23.13 1.85
CA LYS A 459 9.89 -22.46 1.32
C LYS A 459 8.63 -23.24 1.70
N PRO A 460 7.67 -22.64 2.43
CA PRO A 460 6.41 -23.29 2.74
C PRO A 460 5.63 -23.65 1.48
N ARG A 461 4.92 -24.77 1.53
CA ARG A 461 3.99 -25.17 0.46
C ARG A 461 2.87 -24.15 0.27
N GLY A 462 2.48 -23.47 1.34
CA GLY A 462 1.47 -22.41 1.33
C GLY A 462 0.02 -22.88 1.44
N TRP A 463 -0.20 -24.19 1.61
CA TRP A 463 -1.53 -24.75 1.85
C TRP A 463 -1.43 -26.09 2.59
N VAL A 464 -2.51 -26.45 3.27
CA VAL A 464 -2.76 -27.77 3.87
C VAL A 464 -4.14 -28.28 3.45
N PHE A 465 -4.34 -29.59 3.55
CA PHE A 465 -5.71 -30.11 3.44
C PHE A 465 -6.51 -29.63 4.65
N PRO A 466 -7.78 -29.26 4.47
CA PRO A 466 -8.56 -28.74 5.58
C PRO A 466 -8.78 -29.84 6.63
N GLU A 467 -8.53 -29.53 7.90
CA GLU A 467 -8.77 -30.44 9.04
C GLU A 467 -10.25 -30.49 9.44
N ASN A 468 -11.17 -30.36 8.48
CA ASN A 468 -12.61 -30.43 8.69
C ASN A 468 -13.17 -31.86 8.49
N GLY A 469 -12.28 -32.86 8.40
CA GLY A 469 -12.64 -34.26 8.13
C GLY A 469 -13.11 -34.55 6.70
N ARG A 470 -13.13 -33.55 5.80
CA ARG A 470 -13.57 -33.75 4.42
C ARG A 470 -12.42 -34.33 3.59
N HIS A 471 -12.56 -35.60 3.25
CA HIS A 471 -11.65 -36.31 2.36
C HIS A 471 -11.97 -35.97 0.91
N LEU A 472 -10.95 -36.00 0.06
CA LEU A 472 -11.14 -35.95 -1.39
C LEU A 472 -12.02 -37.13 -1.82
N ARG A 473 -13.21 -36.85 -2.36
CA ARG A 473 -14.15 -37.89 -2.78
C ARG A 473 -13.85 -38.24 -4.22
N ILE A 474 -13.57 -39.51 -4.48
CA ILE A 474 -13.25 -40.01 -5.82
C ILE A 474 -14.30 -41.03 -6.19
N ALA A 475 -15.12 -40.66 -7.16
CA ALA A 475 -16.12 -41.57 -7.71
C ALA A 475 -15.42 -42.63 -8.56
N VAL A 476 -15.70 -43.90 -8.26
CA VAL A 476 -15.16 -45.06 -8.94
C VAL A 476 -16.31 -45.78 -9.67
N PRO A 477 -16.28 -45.86 -11.00
CA PRO A 477 -17.36 -46.48 -11.77
C PRO A 477 -17.51 -47.97 -11.43
N SER A 478 -18.68 -48.38 -10.96
CA SER A 478 -19.04 -49.79 -10.72
C SER A 478 -19.39 -50.46 -12.04
N ARG A 479 -18.36 -50.82 -12.82
CA ARG A 479 -18.52 -51.46 -14.12
C ARG A 479 -18.85 -52.94 -13.98
N VAL A 480 -19.68 -53.44 -14.89
CA VAL A 480 -19.98 -54.87 -15.07
C VAL A 480 -19.14 -55.52 -16.17
N SER A 481 -18.38 -54.73 -16.92
CA SER A 481 -17.40 -55.18 -17.92
C SER A 481 -16.06 -54.49 -17.72
N TYR A 482 -14.95 -55.13 -18.12
CA TYR A 482 -13.59 -54.60 -17.97
C TYR A 482 -13.18 -54.39 -16.49
N CYS A 483 -13.54 -55.35 -15.64
CA CYS A 483 -13.35 -55.29 -14.18
C CYS A 483 -11.86 -55.28 -13.77
N GLU A 484 -10.96 -55.68 -14.67
CA GLU A 484 -9.50 -55.61 -14.52
C GLU A 484 -8.99 -54.16 -14.50
N PHE A 485 -9.69 -53.25 -15.16
CA PHE A 485 -9.32 -51.83 -15.15
C PHE A 485 -9.74 -51.15 -13.86
N VAL A 486 -10.98 -51.38 -13.42
CA VAL A 486 -11.46 -50.92 -12.12
C VAL A 486 -12.70 -51.70 -11.70
N SER A 487 -12.70 -52.18 -10.47
CA SER A 487 -13.86 -52.86 -9.86
C SER A 487 -13.88 -52.69 -8.35
N GLN A 488 -15.08 -52.78 -7.77
CA GLN A 488 -15.22 -52.91 -6.32
C GLN A 488 -14.96 -54.37 -5.92
N VAL A 489 -14.13 -54.56 -4.89
CA VAL A 489 -13.84 -55.88 -4.35
C VAL A 489 -15.10 -56.39 -3.63
N PRO A 490 -15.66 -57.54 -4.04
CA PRO A 490 -16.92 -58.04 -3.51
C PRO A 490 -16.94 -58.12 -1.99
N GLY A 491 -18.02 -57.63 -1.37
CA GLY A 491 -18.20 -57.67 0.09
C GLY A 491 -17.34 -56.66 0.86
N THR A 492 -16.67 -55.72 0.20
CA THR A 492 -15.85 -54.68 0.85
C THR A 492 -16.07 -53.30 0.23
N ASP A 493 -15.66 -52.26 0.96
CA ASP A 493 -15.59 -50.88 0.44
C ASP A 493 -14.29 -50.59 -0.32
N LYS A 494 -13.52 -51.63 -0.67
CA LYS A 494 -12.24 -51.50 -1.37
C LYS A 494 -12.43 -51.62 -2.87
N PHE A 495 -11.57 -50.94 -3.61
CA PHE A 495 -11.52 -50.99 -5.07
C PHE A 495 -10.17 -51.56 -5.51
N ALA A 496 -10.16 -52.25 -6.64
CA ALA A 496 -8.96 -52.83 -7.23
C ALA A 496 -8.99 -52.66 -8.75
N GLY A 497 -7.85 -52.94 -9.40
CA GLY A 497 -7.68 -52.86 -10.83
C GLY A 497 -6.64 -51.82 -11.24
N TYR A 498 -6.23 -51.87 -12.50
CA TYR A 498 -5.15 -51.07 -13.07
C TYR A 498 -5.24 -49.57 -12.71
N CYS A 499 -6.45 -49.00 -12.78
CA CYS A 499 -6.69 -47.61 -12.45
C CYS A 499 -6.34 -47.32 -10.98
N ILE A 500 -6.77 -48.16 -10.04
CA ILE A 500 -6.49 -47.97 -8.61
C ILE A 500 -4.99 -48.06 -8.35
N ASP A 501 -4.30 -49.00 -8.99
CA ASP A 501 -2.84 -49.16 -8.86
C ASP A 501 -2.09 -47.93 -9.35
N VAL A 502 -2.47 -47.40 -10.53
CA VAL A 502 -1.90 -46.16 -11.08
C VAL A 502 -2.14 -44.97 -10.15
N PHE A 503 -3.35 -44.84 -9.60
CA PHE A 503 -3.70 -43.76 -8.68
C PHE A 503 -2.91 -43.86 -7.37
N THR A 504 -2.81 -45.05 -6.78
CA THR A 504 -2.03 -45.31 -5.57
C THR A 504 -0.55 -45.04 -5.81
N ALA A 505 0.01 -45.48 -6.94
CA ALA A 505 1.39 -45.18 -7.33
C ALA A 505 1.61 -43.66 -7.48
N ALA A 506 0.69 -42.94 -8.12
CA ALA A 506 0.77 -41.49 -8.28
C ALA A 506 0.71 -40.74 -6.94
N ILE A 507 -0.16 -41.17 -6.02
CA ILE A 507 -0.22 -40.57 -4.67
C ILE A 507 1.04 -40.86 -3.87
N ASN A 508 1.61 -42.07 -3.98
CA ASN A 508 2.84 -42.43 -3.26
C ASN A 508 4.07 -41.64 -3.74
N LEU A 509 4.03 -41.05 -4.94
CA LEU A 509 5.08 -40.14 -5.44
C LEU A 509 4.94 -38.71 -4.90
N LEU A 510 3.80 -38.36 -4.29
CA LEU A 510 3.61 -37.03 -3.72
C LEU A 510 4.40 -36.93 -2.42
N PRO A 511 5.10 -35.80 -2.18
CA PRO A 511 5.86 -35.59 -0.94
C PRO A 511 4.95 -35.28 0.27
N TYR A 512 3.67 -35.64 0.20
CA TYR A 512 2.66 -35.39 1.22
C TYR A 512 1.51 -36.38 1.11
N ALA A 513 0.88 -36.66 2.25
CA ALA A 513 -0.34 -37.46 2.30
C ALA A 513 -1.52 -36.72 1.65
N VAL A 514 -2.34 -37.44 0.89
CA VAL A 514 -3.60 -36.94 0.32
C VAL A 514 -4.72 -37.72 0.99
N PRO A 515 -5.55 -37.10 1.84
CA PRO A 515 -6.72 -37.78 2.40
C PRO A 515 -7.80 -37.93 1.33
N TYR A 516 -8.14 -39.17 0.97
CA TYR A 516 -9.17 -39.46 -0.02
C TYR A 516 -10.11 -40.59 0.42
N LYS A 517 -11.31 -40.62 -0.16
CA LYS A 517 -12.27 -41.72 -0.04
C LYS A 517 -12.77 -42.09 -1.43
N LEU A 518 -12.63 -43.37 -1.78
CA LEU A 518 -13.20 -43.94 -2.99
C LEU A 518 -14.68 -44.25 -2.76
N ILE A 519 -15.54 -43.92 -3.72
CA ILE A 519 -17.00 -44.06 -3.62
C ILE A 519 -17.52 -44.72 -4.88
N PRO A 520 -18.34 -45.80 -4.78
CA PRO A 520 -18.86 -46.45 -5.96
C PRO A 520 -19.86 -45.54 -6.69
N TYR A 521 -19.86 -45.61 -8.02
CA TYR A 521 -20.79 -44.88 -8.88
C TYR A 521 -21.40 -45.82 -9.93
N GLY A 522 -22.72 -45.94 -9.93
CA GLY A 522 -23.48 -46.87 -10.78
C GLY A 522 -24.37 -47.79 -9.96
N ASP A 523 -25.25 -48.52 -10.64
CA ASP A 523 -26.19 -49.49 -10.05
C ASP A 523 -25.54 -50.87 -9.80
N GLY A 524 -24.34 -51.10 -10.33
CA GLY A 524 -23.66 -52.40 -10.28
C GLY A 524 -24.26 -53.48 -11.18
N VAL A 525 -25.24 -53.11 -12.02
CA VAL A 525 -25.96 -54.00 -12.94
C VAL A 525 -25.66 -53.61 -14.40
N THR A 526 -25.50 -52.32 -14.66
CA THR A 526 -25.15 -51.76 -15.96
C THR A 526 -23.89 -50.92 -15.86
N ASN A 527 -23.19 -50.75 -16.99
CA ASN A 527 -22.02 -49.88 -16.99
C ASN A 527 -22.45 -48.42 -16.83
N PRO A 528 -21.96 -47.70 -15.80
CA PRO A 528 -22.32 -46.30 -15.58
C PRO A 528 -21.81 -45.37 -16.70
N SER A 529 -22.61 -44.36 -17.03
CA SER A 529 -22.28 -43.36 -18.05
C SER A 529 -21.12 -42.47 -17.59
N CYS A 530 -20.02 -42.50 -18.34
CA CYS A 530 -18.88 -41.60 -18.07
C CYS A 530 -19.24 -40.13 -18.32
N THR A 531 -20.13 -39.86 -19.28
CA THR A 531 -20.60 -38.50 -19.57
C THR A 531 -21.42 -37.93 -18.42
N GLU A 532 -22.32 -38.74 -17.85
CA GLU A 532 -23.09 -38.33 -16.67
C GLU A 532 -22.20 -38.16 -15.44
N LEU A 533 -21.20 -39.02 -15.26
CA LEU A 533 -20.22 -38.85 -14.19
C LEU A 533 -19.48 -37.51 -14.32
N VAL A 534 -19.02 -37.16 -15.52
CA VAL A 534 -18.37 -35.88 -15.79
C VAL A 534 -19.34 -34.71 -15.58
N GLN A 535 -20.61 -34.85 -15.97
CA GLN A 535 -21.64 -33.84 -15.75
C GLN A 535 -21.96 -33.64 -14.27
N LEU A 536 -22.08 -34.72 -13.47
CA LEU A 536 -22.28 -34.65 -12.02
C LEU A 536 -21.13 -33.92 -11.33
N ILE A 537 -19.90 -34.15 -11.80
CA ILE A 537 -18.71 -33.44 -11.31
C ILE A 537 -18.74 -31.96 -11.69
N THR A 538 -19.32 -31.62 -12.85
CA THR A 538 -19.45 -30.24 -13.31
C THR A 538 -20.61 -29.50 -12.62
N ALA A 539 -21.72 -30.20 -12.33
CA ALA A 539 -22.92 -29.65 -11.72
C ALA A 539 -22.83 -29.49 -10.19
N GLY A 540 -21.96 -30.26 -9.53
CA GLY A 540 -21.67 -30.13 -8.08
C GLY A 540 -20.63 -29.07 -7.71
N VAL A 541 -20.19 -28.22 -8.65
CA VAL A 541 -19.15 -27.19 -8.43
C VAL A 541 -19.63 -25.84 -8.94
N SER A 542 -20.31 -25.10 -8.06
CA SER A 542 -20.42 -23.65 -8.19
C SER A 542 -19.12 -23.02 -7.69
N VAL A 543 -18.30 -22.51 -8.63
CA VAL A 543 -17.23 -21.52 -8.42
C VAL A 543 -15.90 -22.06 -7.85
N LEU A 544 -15.05 -22.64 -8.72
CA LEU A 544 -13.64 -22.24 -9.00
C LEU A 544 -12.80 -23.41 -9.58
N LYS A 545 -12.44 -23.26 -10.86
CA LYS A 545 -11.30 -23.84 -11.60
C LYS A 545 -11.05 -25.35 -11.50
N GLN A 546 -11.39 -26.05 -12.59
CA GLN A 546 -10.82 -27.35 -12.97
C GLN A 546 -9.28 -27.34 -12.88
N LYS A 547 -8.71 -28.19 -12.01
CA LYS A 547 -7.37 -28.75 -12.21
C LYS A 547 -7.56 -30.09 -12.93
N LEU A 548 -7.52 -30.07 -14.27
CA LEU A 548 -7.32 -31.29 -15.05
C LEU A 548 -5.81 -31.60 -15.06
N TYR A 549 -5.41 -32.72 -14.46
CA TYR A 549 -4.06 -33.26 -14.68
C TYR A 549 -4.07 -34.04 -16.00
N ARG A 550 -3.41 -33.49 -17.02
CA ARG A 550 -3.23 -34.15 -18.33
C ARG A 550 -1.95 -34.98 -18.28
N PHE A 551 -2.05 -36.26 -17.96
CA PHE A 551 -0.96 -37.20 -18.24
C PHE A 551 -1.01 -37.57 -19.73
N SER A 552 0.07 -37.31 -20.45
CA SER A 552 0.15 -37.44 -21.90
C SER A 552 0.10 -38.91 -22.37
N LYS A 553 -0.70 -39.13 -23.43
CA LYS A 553 -0.66 -40.28 -24.36
C LYS A 553 -1.08 -41.66 -23.86
N VAL A 554 -2.07 -41.77 -22.97
CA VAL A 554 -3.11 -42.83 -23.05
C VAL A 554 -4.38 -42.24 -22.43
N GLN A 555 -5.54 -42.45 -23.04
CA GLN A 555 -6.81 -41.85 -22.67
C GLN A 555 -7.33 -42.43 -21.33
N TRP A 556 -6.85 -41.91 -20.19
CA TRP A 556 -7.32 -42.27 -18.86
C TRP A 556 -7.96 -41.07 -18.17
N PHE A 557 -9.27 -41.13 -17.95
CA PHE A 557 -9.99 -40.13 -17.15
C PHE A 557 -10.06 -40.58 -15.68
N PHE A 558 -9.16 -40.04 -14.86
CA PHE A 558 -9.43 -39.86 -13.45
C PHE A 558 -9.99 -38.46 -13.25
N VAL A 559 -11.21 -38.36 -12.75
CA VAL A 559 -11.83 -37.06 -12.43
C VAL A 559 -11.93 -36.94 -10.91
N VAL A 560 -11.10 -36.07 -10.36
CA VAL A 560 -10.95 -35.80 -8.93
C VAL A 560 -11.79 -34.57 -8.57
N TYR A 561 -12.60 -34.62 -7.50
CA TYR A 561 -13.41 -33.47 -7.07
C TYR A 561 -13.32 -33.21 -5.55
N SER A 562 -13.41 -31.92 -5.19
CA SER A 562 -13.59 -31.44 -3.82
C SER A 562 -14.95 -30.73 -3.76
N VAL A 563 -15.82 -31.12 -2.81
CA VAL A 563 -17.13 -30.47 -2.60
C VAL A 563 -17.06 -29.62 -1.33
N SER A 564 -17.09 -28.31 -1.52
CA SER A 564 -17.36 -27.36 -0.44
C SER A 564 -18.86 -27.07 -0.41
N SER A 565 -19.63 -27.87 0.32
CA SER A 565 -21.01 -27.53 0.64
C SER A 565 -21.01 -26.41 1.68
N PHE A 566 -21.54 -25.24 1.33
CA PHE A 566 -22.08 -24.27 2.27
C PHE A 566 -23.44 -24.80 2.74
N ILE A 567 -23.57 -25.01 4.05
CA ILE A 567 -24.82 -24.85 4.78
C ILE A 567 -24.57 -23.73 5.78
#